data_AF-A0A6D0IIV5-F1
#
_entry.id   AF-A0A6D0IIV5-F1
#
_cell.length_a   1.000
_cell.length_b   1.000
_cell.length_c   1.000
_cell.angle_alpha   90.00
_cell.angle_beta   90.00
_cell.angle_gamma   90.00
#
_symmetry.space_group_name_H-M   'P 1'
#
loop_
_entity.id
_entity.type
_entity.pdbx_description
1 polymer ?
#
loop_
_entity_poly.entity_id
_entity_poly.type
_entity_poly.pdbx_seq_one_letter_code
_entity_poly.pdbx_strand_id
1 'polypeptide(L)' 'MSNLSLDFSDNTFQPLAARMRPENLAQYIGQQHLLAAGKPLPRAIEAGHLHSMILWGP' A
#
# COMPACT_ATOMS: atom_id res chain seq x y z
N MET A 1 15.16 8.05 30.34
CA MET A 1 14.78 7.96 28.92
C MET A 1 13.55 7.08 28.85
N SER A 2 12.41 7.64 28.48
CA SER A 2 11.15 6.90 28.31
C SER A 2 11.22 6.07 27.03
N ASN A 3 11.05 4.75 27.13
CA ASN A 3 10.90 3.88 25.96
C ASN A 3 9.53 4.15 25.32
N LEU A 4 9.50 4.42 24.01
CA LEU A 4 8.26 4.37 23.24
C LEU A 4 7.81 2.90 23.17
N SER A 5 6.69 2.57 23.80
CA SER A 5 6.03 1.28 23.58
C SER A 5 5.52 1.24 22.13
N LEU A 6 6.05 0.31 21.33
CA LEU A 6 5.61 0.04 19.95
C LEU A 6 4.30 -0.78 19.91
N ASP A 7 3.42 -0.56 20.88
CA ASP A 7 2.11 -1.18 20.88
C ASP A 7 1.18 -0.34 20.01
N PHE A 8 0.90 -0.84 18.80
CA PHE A 8 0.07 -0.19 17.80
C PHE A 8 -1.40 -0.59 17.89
N SER A 9 -1.78 -1.37 18.91
CA SER A 9 -3.18 -1.79 19.10
C SER A 9 -4.06 -0.63 19.60
N ASP A 10 -3.49 0.31 20.37
CA ASP A 10 -4.13 1.55 20.75
C ASP A 10 -3.87 2.64 19.69
N ASN A 11 -4.94 3.08 19.02
CA ASN A 11 -4.89 4.11 17.96
C ASN A 11 -4.58 5.52 18.51
N THR A 12 -4.21 5.63 19.79
CA THR A 12 -3.92 6.89 20.49
C THR A 12 -2.62 7.53 20.02
N PHE A 13 -1.67 6.74 19.49
CA PHE A 13 -0.40 7.22 18.95
C PHE A 13 -0.14 6.65 17.55
N GLN A 14 -0.94 7.07 16.56
CA GLN A 14 -0.70 6.69 15.17
C GLN A 14 0.37 7.58 14.53
N PRO A 15 1.51 7.04 14.06
CA PRO A 15 2.55 7.83 13.42
C PRO A 15 2.07 8.44 12.10
N LEU A 16 2.65 9.58 11.69
CA LEU A 16 2.26 10.31 10.47
C LEU A 16 2.27 9.40 9.23
N ALA A 17 3.30 8.56 9.09
CA ALA A 17 3.40 7.64 7.96
C ALA A 17 2.22 6.66 7.87
N ALA A 18 1.72 6.18 9.02
CA ALA A 18 0.55 5.31 9.05
C ALA A 18 -0.74 6.08 8.71
N ARG A 19 -0.85 7.34 9.13
CA ARG A 19 -1.97 8.24 8.79
C ARG A 19 -1.98 8.65 7.30
N MET A 20 -0.80 8.73 6.67
CA MET A 20 -0.65 9.12 5.26
C MET A 20 -0.69 7.92 4.29
N ARG A 21 -0.77 6.69 4.80
CA ARG A 21 -0.81 5.50 3.95
C ARG A 21 -2.08 5.54 3.07
N PRO A 22 -1.96 5.32 1.74
CA PRO A 22 -3.13 5.18 0.87
C PRO A 22 -4.05 4.05 1.34
N GLU A 23 -5.35 4.30 1.36
CA GLU A 23 -6.38 3.30 1.68
C GLU A 23 -6.71 2.43 0.47
N ASN A 24 -6.46 2.94 -0.73
CA ASN A 24 -6.66 2.23 -1.97
C ASN A 24 -5.58 2.60 -3.00
N LEU A 25 -5.46 1.78 -4.03
CA LEU A 25 -4.42 1.91 -5.04
C LEU A 25 -4.53 3.23 -5.84
N ALA A 26 -5.75 3.77 -6.01
CA ALA A 26 -5.96 5.03 -6.73
C ALA A 26 -5.42 6.26 -5.98
N GLN A 27 -5.27 6.19 -4.66
CA GLN A 27 -4.63 7.22 -3.84
C GLN A 27 -3.09 7.12 -3.87
N TYR A 28 -2.52 6.08 -4.47
CA TYR A 28 -1.07 5.92 -4.53
C TYR A 28 -0.46 6.96 -5.48
N ILE A 29 0.48 7.75 -4.95
CA ILE A 29 1.14 8.82 -5.71
C ILE A 29 2.43 8.29 -6.31
N GLY A 30 2.56 8.39 -7.64
CA GLY A 30 3.73 7.94 -8.39
C GLY A 30 3.50 6.65 -9.15
N GLN A 31 4.59 6.02 -9.62
CA GLN A 31 4.56 4.72 -10.32
C GLN A 31 3.55 4.63 -11.49
N GLN A 32 3.33 5.74 -12.20
CA GLN A 32 2.33 5.79 -13.30
C GLN A 32 2.62 4.78 -14.41
N HIS A 33 3.89 4.43 -14.64
CA HIS A 33 4.25 3.42 -15.62
C HIS A 33 3.71 2.02 -15.28
N LEU A 34 3.41 1.75 -14.01
CA LEU A 34 2.79 0.51 -13.52
C LEU A 34 1.29 0.68 -13.25
N LEU A 35 0.87 1.81 -12.67
CA LEU A 35 -0.47 2.00 -12.09
C LEU A 35 -1.45 2.78 -12.98
N ALA A 36 -1.00 3.34 -14.11
CA ALA A 36 -1.90 4.04 -15.01
C ALA A 36 -2.97 3.12 -15.59
N ALA A 37 -4.11 3.71 -15.97
CA ALA A 37 -5.19 3.01 -16.64
C ALA A 37 -4.66 2.25 -17.88
N GLY A 38 -5.07 1.00 -18.01
CA GLY A 38 -4.67 0.14 -19.11
C GLY A 38 -3.30 -0.54 -18.95
N LYS A 39 -2.57 -0.29 -17.86
CA LYS A 39 -1.37 -1.07 -17.53
C LYS A 39 -1.74 -2.48 -17.03
N PRO A 40 -0.84 -3.47 -17.20
CA PRO A 40 -1.12 -4.86 -16.83
C PRO A 40 -1.50 -5.05 -15.36
N LEU A 41 -0.81 -4.35 -14.45
CA LEU A 41 -0.99 -4.52 -13.02
C LEU A 41 -2.39 -4.09 -12.53
N PRO A 42 -2.89 -2.86 -12.80
CA PRO A 42 -4.27 -2.49 -12.49
C PRO A 42 -5.31 -3.44 -13.09
N ARG A 43 -5.13 -3.87 -14.34
CA ARG A 43 -6.04 -4.82 -15.00
C ARG A 43 -6.07 -6.18 -14.31
N ALA A 44 -4.92 -6.72 -13.90
CA ALA A 44 -4.83 -7.99 -13.20
C ALA A 44 -5.49 -7.92 -11.82
N ILE A 45 -5.34 -6.79 -11.12
CA ILE A 45 -6.00 -6.51 -9.83
C ILE A 45 -7.52 -6.44 -10.02
N GLU A 46 -8.00 -5.67 -11.00
CA GLU A 46 -9.43 -5.54 -11.32
C GLU A 46 -10.07 -6.86 -11.73
N ALA A 47 -9.35 -7.71 -12.48
CA ALA A 47 -9.81 -9.02 -12.89
C ALA A 47 -9.69 -10.10 -11.79
N GLY A 48 -9.03 -9.81 -10.66
CA GLY A 48 -8.79 -10.79 -9.60
C GLY A 48 -7.79 -11.90 -9.95
N HIS A 49 -6.93 -11.68 -10.94
CA HIS A 49 -5.97 -12.65 -11.47
C HIS A 49 -4.52 -12.22 -11.23
N LEU A 50 -4.17 -11.92 -9.98
CA LEU A 50 -2.83 -11.46 -9.60
C LEU A 50 -1.92 -12.65 -9.27
N HIS A 51 -0.74 -12.73 -9.90
CA HIS A 51 0.28 -13.70 -9.50
C HIS A 51 0.96 -13.26 -8.19
N SER A 52 1.78 -14.13 -7.60
CA SER A 52 2.48 -13.79 -6.34
C SER A 52 3.43 -12.61 -6.53
N MET A 53 3.03 -11.44 -6.02
CA MET A 53 3.83 -10.20 -6.05
C MET A 53 5.07 -10.30 -5.15
N ILE A 54 5.05 -11.17 -4.13
CA ILE A 54 6.19 -11.38 -3.23
C ILE A 54 7.30 -12.18 -3.92
N LEU A 55 6.92 -13.21 -4.68
CA LEU A 55 7.88 -14.11 -5.33
C LEU A 55 8.34 -13.61 -6.70
N TRP A 56 7.49 -12.89 -7.42
CA TRP A 56 7.71 -12.55 -8.83
C TRP A 56 7.68 -11.05 -9.14
N GLY A 57 7.32 -10.22 -8.16
CA GLY A 57 7.14 -8.78 -8.36
C GLY A 57 5.88 -8.45 -9.16
N PRO A 58 5.67 -7.14 -9.44
CA PRO A 58 4.60 -6.62 -10.29
C PRO A 58 4.86 -6.69 -11.80
#